data_AF-A0A8S2EBC6-F1
#
_entry.id   AF-A0A8S2EBC6-F1
#
_cell.length_a   1.000
_cell.length_b   1.000
_cell.length_c   1.000
_cell.angle_alpha   90.00
_cell.angle_beta   90.00
_cell.angle_gamma   90.00
#
_symmetry.space_group_name_H-M   'P 1'
#
loop_
_entity.id
_entity.type
_entity.pdbx_description
1 polymer ?
#
loop_
_entity_poly.entity_id
_entity_poly.type
_entity_poly.pdbx_seq_one_letter_code
_entity_poly.pdbx_strand_id
1 'polypeptide(L)'
;MASVNSNISEYQSTPQPGENRKVEEPRGEKSQMDVNEAENKLDTKTGTQNPVGCLKTCDYPKTVYFAAALFSYQELAGNILLGEAIERVSHGRYKIILPQNGEQDSNRGKDIRDDDLASVAKCDMILLNYDGTEICAGCVVEQQFARDLDKPAVVVRTDFRRSGDCDIPYNLMAGYNPRTELVIIHSMYELKKADEQVDNNLSMLDRNKKIQLLMADSVASQITLALDKVAVTKSIMPIEHREIIQEWAIKKLEIGPRYAAEILASLKEQNSRVHHPQIL
;
A
#
# COMPACT_ATOMS: atom_id res chain seq x y z
N MET A 1 9.49 55.01 36.41
CA MET A 1 8.09 55.52 36.34
C MET A 1 7.24 54.44 35.67
N ALA A 2 6.18 53.97 36.35
CA ALA A 2 5.09 53.05 35.98
C ALA A 2 5.50 51.68 35.37
N SER A 3 5.31 50.49 35.96
CA SER A 3 4.22 49.80 36.69
C SER A 3 2.96 49.46 35.88
N VAL A 4 2.81 48.17 35.51
CA VAL A 4 1.56 47.36 35.52
C VAL A 4 2.04 45.89 35.62
N ASN A 5 2.05 45.26 36.81
CA ASN A 5 1.00 44.56 37.56
C ASN A 5 0.64 43.13 37.07
N SER A 6 0.80 42.24 38.04
CA SER A 6 0.57 40.80 38.16
C SER A 6 -0.89 40.43 38.49
N ASN A 7 -1.20 39.11 38.40
CA ASN A 7 -2.01 38.25 39.30
C ASN A 7 -2.53 37.06 38.46
N ILE A 8 -2.15 35.77 38.64
CA ILE A 8 -2.34 34.81 39.75
C ILE A 8 -3.80 34.68 40.21
N SER A 9 -4.44 33.53 39.93
CA SER A 9 -4.88 32.57 40.98
C SER A 9 -5.26 31.20 40.42
N GLU A 10 -4.90 30.18 41.19
CA GLU A 10 -5.22 28.75 41.08
C GLU A 10 -6.71 28.45 41.22
N TYR A 11 -7.18 27.29 40.74
CA TYR A 11 -8.15 26.45 41.46
C TYR A 11 -8.08 24.98 40.97
N GLN A 12 -7.75 24.07 41.89
CA GLN A 12 -7.91 22.63 41.78
C GLN A 12 -9.37 22.22 42.02
N SER A 13 -9.86 21.17 41.38
CA SER A 13 -10.58 20.04 42.04
C SER A 13 -11.10 19.02 41.02
N THR A 14 -10.78 17.76 41.26
CA THR A 14 -11.39 16.56 40.68
C THR A 14 -12.71 16.23 41.39
N PRO A 15 -13.60 15.46 40.74
CA PRO A 15 -14.47 14.55 41.49
C PRO A 15 -14.31 13.07 41.04
N GLN A 16 -14.36 12.19 42.02
CA GLN A 16 -14.44 10.72 41.97
C GLN A 16 -15.92 10.26 42.23
N PRO A 17 -16.26 8.96 42.12
CA PRO A 17 -17.39 8.46 41.34
C PRO A 17 -18.66 8.09 42.13
N GLY A 18 -19.75 7.89 41.39
CA GLY A 18 -20.88 7.04 41.78
C GLY A 18 -22.22 7.61 41.36
N GLU A 19 -22.93 6.95 40.44
CA GLU A 19 -24.31 6.53 40.66
C GLU A 19 -24.84 5.68 39.49
N ASN A 20 -25.42 4.54 39.87
CA ASN A 20 -26.06 3.56 39.01
C ASN A 20 -27.21 4.17 38.20
N ARG A 21 -27.15 4.04 36.86
CA ARG A 21 -28.37 4.00 36.03
C ARG A 21 -28.40 2.69 35.25
N LYS A 22 -29.31 1.82 35.67
CA LYS A 22 -29.86 0.74 34.85
C LYS A 22 -30.46 1.37 33.59
N VAL A 23 -29.97 0.99 32.43
CA VAL A 23 -30.65 1.21 31.16
C VAL A 23 -31.22 -0.14 30.74
N GLU A 24 -32.53 -0.19 30.63
CA GLU A 24 -33.32 -1.36 30.25
C GLU A 24 -33.08 -1.71 28.77
N GLU A 25 -32.77 -2.98 28.51
CA GLU A 25 -32.79 -3.57 27.17
C GLU A 25 -34.23 -3.88 26.75
N PRO A 26 -34.66 -3.51 25.53
CA PRO A 26 -35.84 -4.12 24.94
C PRO A 26 -35.47 -5.44 24.27
N ARG A 27 -36.03 -6.53 24.83
CA ARG A 27 -36.15 -7.85 24.19
C ARG A 27 -36.94 -7.74 22.89
N GLY A 28 -36.38 -8.30 21.82
CA GLY A 28 -37.07 -8.51 20.55
C GLY A 28 -36.46 -9.71 19.84
N GLU A 29 -36.98 -10.90 20.15
CA GLU A 29 -36.77 -12.13 19.39
C GLU A 29 -37.30 -11.96 17.96
N LYS A 30 -36.46 -12.23 16.94
CA LYS A 30 -36.89 -12.85 15.68
C LYS A 30 -35.79 -13.74 15.11
N SER A 31 -35.99 -15.04 15.36
CA SER A 31 -35.82 -16.19 14.47
C SER A 31 -34.65 -16.21 13.48
N GLN A 32 -33.70 -17.09 13.78
CA GLN A 32 -33.02 -17.94 12.80
C GLN A 32 -34.06 -18.66 11.91
N MET A 33 -33.95 -18.49 10.59
CA MET A 33 -34.44 -19.43 9.59
C MET A 33 -33.72 -19.15 8.26
N ASP A 34 -32.98 -20.17 7.82
CA ASP A 34 -32.81 -20.63 6.45
C ASP A 34 -32.24 -19.67 5.39
N VAL A 35 -30.91 -19.69 5.26
CA VAL A 35 -30.23 -19.47 3.97
C VAL A 35 -29.10 -20.51 3.82
N ASN A 36 -29.47 -21.79 3.87
CA ASN A 36 -28.58 -22.91 3.54
C ASN A 36 -29.39 -23.92 2.73
N GLU A 37 -29.76 -23.58 1.48
CA GLU A 37 -30.19 -24.57 0.48
C GLU A 37 -30.36 -23.93 -0.91
N ALA A 38 -29.23 -23.65 -1.57
CA ALA A 38 -29.02 -23.51 -3.01
C ALA A 38 -27.63 -22.89 -3.11
N GLU A 39 -26.56 -23.65 -3.25
CA GLU A 39 -26.07 -24.09 -4.55
C GLU A 39 -25.10 -25.25 -4.34
N ASN A 40 -25.60 -26.48 -4.50
CA ASN A 40 -24.73 -27.63 -4.67
C ASN A 40 -25.30 -28.48 -5.82
N LYS A 41 -25.03 -28.02 -7.04
CA LYS A 41 -25.06 -28.86 -8.24
C LYS A 41 -23.70 -28.72 -8.91
N LEU A 42 -22.80 -29.60 -8.47
CA LEU A 42 -21.61 -29.99 -9.20
C LEU A 42 -22.06 -30.56 -10.56
N ASP A 43 -21.81 -29.83 -11.64
CA ASP A 43 -21.80 -30.41 -12.98
C ASP A 43 -20.34 -30.56 -13.42
N THR A 44 -19.93 -31.82 -13.48
CA THR A 44 -18.60 -32.29 -13.82
C THR A 44 -18.33 -32.09 -15.30
N LYS A 45 -17.68 -30.99 -15.70
CA LYS A 45 -16.95 -30.92 -16.98
C LYS A 45 -15.65 -30.13 -16.84
N THR A 46 -14.58 -30.86 -17.09
CA THR A 46 -13.20 -30.41 -17.29
C THR A 46 -13.12 -29.25 -18.29
N GLY A 47 -12.57 -28.13 -17.85
CA GLY A 47 -12.29 -26.96 -18.67
C GLY A 47 -11.79 -25.83 -17.80
N THR A 48 -10.47 -25.75 -17.62
CA THR A 48 -9.76 -24.65 -16.98
C THR A 48 -10.11 -23.33 -17.69
N GLN A 49 -11.08 -22.60 -17.16
CA GLN A 49 -11.34 -21.21 -17.55
C GLN A 49 -10.60 -20.32 -16.56
N ASN A 50 -9.50 -19.71 -17.01
CA ASN A 50 -8.84 -18.62 -16.31
C ASN A 50 -9.84 -17.47 -16.13
N PRO A 51 -10.18 -17.06 -14.89
CA PRO A 51 -10.95 -15.85 -14.69
C PRO A 51 -10.00 -14.65 -14.75
N VAL A 52 -10.39 -13.65 -15.53
CA VAL A 52 -9.70 -12.37 -15.78
C VAL A 52 -8.46 -12.50 -16.68
N GLY A 53 -8.52 -11.83 -17.84
CA GLY A 53 -7.48 -11.86 -18.86
C GLY A 53 -6.10 -11.53 -18.28
N CYS A 54 -5.24 -12.54 -18.22
CA CYS A 54 -3.83 -12.38 -17.88
C CYS A 54 -3.22 -11.40 -18.87
N LEU A 55 -2.66 -10.29 -18.35
CA LEU A 55 -1.88 -9.35 -19.14
C LEU A 55 -0.82 -10.13 -19.93
N LYS A 56 -0.79 -9.97 -21.27
CA LYS A 56 0.35 -10.43 -22.07
C LYS A 56 1.63 -9.93 -21.39
N THR A 57 2.61 -10.81 -21.24
CA THR A 57 3.92 -10.47 -20.67
C THR A 57 4.46 -9.24 -21.41
N CYS A 58 4.70 -8.16 -20.68
CA CYS A 58 5.43 -7.02 -21.21
C CYS A 58 6.86 -7.48 -21.52
N ASP A 59 7.48 -6.92 -22.58
CA ASP A 59 8.86 -7.27 -22.97
C ASP A 59 9.88 -7.03 -21.84
N TYR A 60 9.50 -6.27 -20.82
CA TYR A 60 10.29 -5.92 -19.64
C TYR A 60 9.40 -5.85 -18.40
N PRO A 61 9.89 -6.26 -17.21
CA PRO A 61 9.15 -6.13 -15.95
C PRO A 61 8.79 -4.67 -15.67
N LYS A 62 7.56 -4.42 -15.21
CA LYS A 62 7.18 -3.10 -14.67
C LYS A 62 7.80 -2.93 -13.29
N THR A 63 8.41 -1.78 -13.07
CA THR A 63 9.02 -1.43 -11.79
C THR A 63 7.98 -0.83 -10.84
N VAL A 64 7.99 -1.28 -9.58
CA VAL A 64 7.04 -0.84 -8.55
C VAL A 64 7.82 -0.38 -7.33
N TYR A 65 7.73 0.91 -7.01
CA TYR A 65 8.32 1.44 -5.78
C TYR A 65 7.48 0.99 -4.59
N PHE A 66 8.09 0.30 -3.63
CA PHE A 66 7.38 -0.20 -2.46
C PHE A 66 7.62 0.71 -1.24
N ALA A 67 6.71 1.67 -1.09
CA ALA A 67 6.62 2.60 0.01
C ALA A 67 6.00 1.90 1.24
N ALA A 68 6.84 1.64 2.24
CA ALA A 68 6.43 1.05 3.51
C ALA A 68 7.24 1.64 4.67
N ALA A 69 6.75 1.46 5.89
CA ALA A 69 7.50 1.81 7.09
C ALA A 69 8.83 1.03 7.15
N LEU A 70 9.89 1.67 7.68
CA LEU A 70 11.26 1.13 7.77
C LEU A 70 11.85 1.25 9.19
N PHE A 71 10.99 1.29 10.21
CA PHE A 71 11.40 1.69 11.57
C PHE A 71 11.70 0.51 12.49
N SER A 72 11.14 -0.67 12.19
CA SER A 72 11.26 -1.87 13.00
C SER A 72 11.79 -3.06 12.21
N TYR A 73 12.33 -4.03 12.95
CA TYR A 73 12.81 -5.29 12.39
C TYR A 73 11.71 -6.02 11.61
N GLN A 74 10.49 -6.05 12.16
CA GLN A 74 9.34 -6.71 11.53
C GLN A 74 8.96 -6.05 10.21
N GLU A 75 8.98 -4.73 10.15
CA GLU A 75 8.71 -3.98 8.92
C GLU A 75 9.78 -4.24 7.86
N LEU A 76 11.07 -4.11 8.21
CA LEU A 76 12.18 -4.33 7.28
C LEU A 76 12.18 -5.76 6.71
N ALA A 77 12.08 -6.77 7.58
CA ALA A 77 12.05 -8.17 7.16
C ALA A 77 10.77 -8.50 6.38
N GLY A 78 9.62 -7.97 6.80
CA GLY A 78 8.35 -8.15 6.12
C GLY A 78 8.33 -7.54 4.72
N ASN A 79 8.89 -6.34 4.55
CA ASN A 79 8.98 -5.67 3.25
C ASN A 79 9.83 -6.47 2.25
N ILE A 80 10.96 -7.03 2.70
CA ILE A 80 11.82 -7.90 1.87
C ILE A 80 11.05 -9.15 1.46
N LEU A 81 10.48 -9.88 2.43
CA LEU A 81 9.75 -11.11 2.17
C LEU A 81 8.57 -10.89 1.21
N LEU A 82 7.81 -9.81 1.42
CA LEU A 82 6.66 -9.49 0.58
C LEU A 82 7.08 -9.04 -0.82
N GLY A 83 8.14 -8.24 -0.94
CA GLY A 83 8.71 -7.85 -2.23
C GLY A 83 9.10 -9.07 -3.06
N GLU A 84 9.88 -9.99 -2.48
CA GLU A 84 10.28 -11.24 -3.14
C GLU A 84 9.07 -12.12 -3.50
N ALA A 85 8.06 -12.20 -2.63
CA ALA A 85 6.85 -12.94 -2.90
C ALA A 85 6.07 -12.35 -4.10
N ILE A 86 5.98 -11.02 -4.22
CA ILE A 86 5.33 -10.38 -5.37
C ILE A 86 6.09 -10.67 -6.66
N GLU A 87 7.42 -10.57 -6.67
CA GLU A 87 8.20 -10.90 -7.88
C GLU A 87 8.01 -12.38 -8.27
N ARG A 88 8.04 -13.29 -7.31
CA ARG A 88 7.84 -14.73 -7.51
C ARG A 88 6.44 -15.05 -8.04
N VAL A 89 5.39 -14.58 -7.37
CA VAL A 89 3.98 -14.84 -7.71
C VAL A 89 3.58 -14.18 -9.02
N SER A 90 4.13 -13.00 -9.32
CA SER A 90 3.89 -12.32 -10.59
C SER A 90 4.67 -12.91 -11.76
N HIS A 91 5.51 -13.92 -11.53
CA HIS A 91 6.43 -14.52 -12.51
C HIS A 91 7.32 -13.47 -13.18
N GLY A 92 7.82 -12.52 -12.38
CA GLY A 92 8.69 -11.45 -12.85
C GLY A 92 7.98 -10.39 -13.70
N ARG A 93 6.64 -10.33 -13.74
CA ARG A 93 5.94 -9.19 -14.39
C ARG A 93 6.14 -7.88 -13.65
N TYR A 94 6.32 -7.95 -12.33
CA TYR A 94 6.62 -6.80 -11.48
C TYR A 94 7.97 -6.98 -10.81
N LYS A 95 8.79 -5.93 -10.86
CA LYS A 95 10.05 -5.82 -10.11
C LYS A 95 9.88 -4.82 -8.98
N ILE A 96 10.12 -5.24 -7.76
CA ILE A 96 9.90 -4.46 -6.55
C ILE A 96 11.17 -3.70 -6.22
N ILE A 97 11.03 -2.38 -6.08
CA ILE A 97 12.10 -1.48 -5.67
C ILE A 97 11.86 -1.10 -4.21
N LEU A 98 12.75 -1.58 -3.34
CA LEU A 98 12.71 -1.35 -1.90
C LEU A 98 13.64 -0.18 -1.54
N PRO A 99 13.16 0.89 -0.89
CA PRO A 99 14.01 2.00 -0.47
C PRO A 99 15.16 1.57 0.45
N GLN A 100 14.94 0.57 1.31
CA GLN A 100 15.99 0.06 2.19
C GLN A 100 17.14 -0.68 1.49
N ASN A 101 17.02 -0.99 0.19
CA ASN A 101 18.08 -1.61 -0.60
C ASN A 101 18.99 -0.56 -1.28
N GLY A 102 18.63 0.72 -1.25
CA GLY A 102 19.43 1.79 -1.82
C GLY A 102 20.75 1.99 -1.08
N GLU A 103 21.83 2.24 -1.82
CA GLU A 103 23.10 2.68 -1.22
C GLU A 103 22.95 4.14 -0.78
N GLN A 104 23.08 4.38 0.52
CA GLN A 104 23.09 5.74 1.05
C GLN A 104 24.45 6.39 0.79
N ASP A 105 24.57 7.08 -0.35
CA ASP A 105 25.76 7.86 -0.71
C ASP A 105 25.98 9.08 0.20
N SER A 106 24.98 9.45 1.00
CA SER A 106 24.99 10.66 1.84
C SER A 106 24.19 10.45 3.13
N ASN A 107 24.71 11.00 4.24
CA ASN A 107 24.00 11.09 5.53
C ASN A 107 23.16 12.37 5.66
N ARG A 108 23.05 13.18 4.60
CA ARG A 108 22.25 14.41 4.63
C ARG A 108 20.79 14.05 4.32
N GLY A 109 19.89 14.34 5.26
CA GLY A 109 18.47 13.98 5.12
C GLY A 109 17.79 14.48 3.84
N LYS A 110 18.24 15.62 3.29
CA LYS A 110 17.74 16.11 1.98
C LYS A 110 18.17 15.23 0.81
N ASP A 111 19.41 14.73 0.82
CA ASP A 111 19.92 13.89 -0.26
C ASP A 111 19.21 12.52 -0.24
N ILE A 112 18.99 11.96 0.96
CA ILE A 112 18.20 10.72 1.15
C ILE A 112 16.77 10.91 0.62
N ARG A 113 16.09 11.98 1.06
CA ARG A 113 14.74 12.32 0.58
C ARG A 113 14.69 12.45 -0.95
N ASP A 114 15.65 13.17 -1.53
CA ASP A 114 15.67 13.41 -2.97
C ASP A 114 15.94 12.11 -3.76
N ASP A 115 16.68 11.16 -3.20
CA ASP A 115 16.91 9.83 -3.77
C ASP A 115 15.67 8.92 -3.71
N ASP A 116 14.97 8.90 -2.56
CA ASP A 116 13.70 8.17 -2.42
C ASP A 116 12.66 8.70 -3.43
N LEU A 117 12.52 10.03 -3.53
CA LEU A 117 11.62 10.66 -4.51
C LEU A 117 12.08 10.37 -5.95
N ALA A 118 13.39 10.35 -6.22
CA ALA A 118 13.89 9.96 -7.54
C ALA A 118 13.52 8.51 -7.87
N SER A 119 13.60 7.60 -6.90
CA SER A 119 13.19 6.20 -7.05
C SER A 119 11.69 6.06 -7.31
N VAL A 120 10.85 6.83 -6.60
CA VAL A 120 9.40 6.92 -6.89
C VAL A 120 9.16 7.34 -8.34
N ALA A 121 9.85 8.39 -8.81
CA ALA A 121 9.67 8.90 -10.17
C ALA A 121 10.15 7.93 -11.26
N LYS A 122 11.25 7.23 -11.02
CA LYS A 122 11.86 6.26 -11.94
C LYS A 122 11.04 4.96 -12.06
N CYS A 123 10.24 4.61 -11.06
CA CYS A 123 9.37 3.44 -11.12
C CYS A 123 8.11 3.67 -11.96
N ASP A 124 7.54 2.62 -12.53
CA ASP A 124 6.31 2.69 -13.33
C ASP A 124 5.06 2.87 -12.46
N MET A 125 5.09 2.34 -11.23
CA MET A 125 3.96 2.27 -10.30
C MET A 125 4.43 2.41 -8.86
N ILE A 126 3.50 2.62 -7.92
CA ILE A 126 3.79 2.65 -6.48
C ILE A 126 2.90 1.64 -5.71
N LEU A 127 3.51 0.92 -4.78
CA LEU A 127 2.85 0.08 -3.79
C LEU A 127 3.03 0.72 -2.42
N LEU A 128 1.95 0.91 -1.67
CA LEU A 128 1.92 1.60 -0.39
C LEU A 128 1.43 0.66 0.70
N ASN A 129 2.24 0.40 1.73
CA ASN A 129 1.79 -0.33 2.92
C ASN A 129 1.26 0.65 3.98
N TYR A 130 -0.06 0.62 4.19
CA TYR A 130 -0.79 1.46 5.16
C TYR A 130 -1.23 0.66 6.39
N ASP A 131 -0.39 -0.27 6.84
CA ASP A 131 -0.57 -0.99 8.10
C ASP A 131 -0.39 -0.10 9.32
N GLY A 132 -1.08 -0.48 10.40
CA GLY A 132 -1.04 0.21 11.67
C GLY A 132 -2.18 1.23 11.88
N THR A 133 -2.20 1.80 13.08
CA THR A 133 -3.16 2.83 13.47
C THR A 133 -2.87 4.14 12.73
N GLU A 134 -1.61 4.53 12.69
CA GLU A 134 -1.13 5.70 11.95
C GLU A 134 -0.34 5.22 10.73
N ILE A 135 -0.66 5.78 9.57
CA ILE A 135 0.08 5.50 8.33
C ILE A 135 1.43 6.20 8.36
N CYS A 136 2.44 5.59 7.73
CA CYS A 136 3.76 6.18 7.62
C CYS A 136 3.70 7.53 6.89
N ALA A 137 4.07 8.62 7.57
CA ALA A 137 4.05 9.96 6.98
C ALA A 137 4.96 10.09 5.75
N GLY A 138 6.09 9.37 5.72
CA GLY A 138 6.97 9.29 4.54
C GLY A 138 6.23 8.71 3.34
N CYS A 139 5.51 7.60 3.53
CA CYS A 139 4.71 6.97 2.49
C CYS A 139 3.59 7.86 1.95
N VAL A 140 3.02 8.73 2.80
CA VAL A 140 2.02 9.72 2.34
C VAL A 140 2.65 10.77 1.43
N VAL A 141 3.88 11.24 1.73
CA VAL A 141 4.61 12.17 0.87
C VAL A 141 4.96 11.52 -0.46
N GLU A 142 5.45 10.28 -0.43
CA GLU A 142 5.77 9.49 -1.62
C GLU A 142 4.51 9.25 -2.48
N GLN A 143 3.38 8.91 -1.85
CA GLN A 143 2.10 8.79 -2.53
C GLN A 143 1.71 10.10 -3.22
N GLN A 144 1.79 11.23 -2.51
CA GLN A 144 1.43 12.52 -3.09
C GLN A 144 2.32 12.88 -4.28
N PHE A 145 3.63 12.64 -4.18
CA PHE A 145 4.53 12.87 -5.30
C PHE A 145 4.23 11.96 -6.49
N ALA A 146 3.96 10.67 -6.25
CA ALA A 146 3.54 9.74 -7.30
C ALA A 146 2.24 10.20 -8.00
N ARG A 147 1.31 10.83 -7.27
CA ARG A 147 0.09 11.43 -7.83
C ARG A 147 0.37 12.61 -8.72
N ASP A 148 1.26 13.49 -8.28
CA ASP A 148 1.66 14.64 -9.07
C ASP A 148 2.30 14.23 -10.40
N LEU A 149 2.86 13.01 -10.46
CA LEU A 149 3.41 12.37 -11.66
C LEU A 149 2.41 11.48 -12.41
N ASP A 150 1.14 11.41 -11.97
CA ASP A 150 0.10 10.52 -12.48
C ASP A 150 0.56 9.07 -12.60
N LYS A 151 1.14 8.53 -11.52
CA LYS A 151 1.50 7.12 -11.41
C LYS A 151 0.35 6.29 -10.86
N PRO A 152 0.08 5.10 -11.42
CA PRO A 152 -0.86 4.15 -10.84
C PRO A 152 -0.34 3.64 -9.49
N ALA A 153 -1.26 3.39 -8.56
CA ALA A 153 -0.94 3.03 -7.19
C ALA A 153 -1.73 1.82 -6.69
N VAL A 154 -1.11 1.02 -5.82
CA VAL A 154 -1.80 0.04 -4.99
C VAL A 154 -1.57 0.41 -3.54
N VAL A 155 -2.65 0.53 -2.77
CA VAL A 155 -2.58 0.65 -1.32
C VAL A 155 -2.93 -0.71 -0.73
N VAL A 156 -2.02 -1.28 0.04
CA VAL A 156 -2.25 -2.50 0.79
C VAL A 156 -2.37 -2.18 2.29
N ARG A 157 -3.34 -2.82 2.93
CA ARG A 157 -3.47 -2.85 4.37
C ARG A 157 -3.78 -4.29 4.80
N THR A 158 -2.86 -4.89 5.52
CA THR A 158 -2.96 -6.20 6.13
C THR A 158 -3.48 -6.13 7.59
N ASP A 159 -3.57 -4.92 8.14
CA ASP A 159 -4.20 -4.61 9.42
C ASP A 159 -5.74 -4.51 9.30
N PHE A 160 -6.45 -5.47 9.90
CA PHE A 160 -7.91 -5.53 9.91
C PHE A 160 -8.58 -4.45 10.77
N ARG A 161 -7.81 -3.76 11.64
CA ARG A 161 -8.35 -2.70 12.48
C ARG A 161 -8.75 -1.52 11.61
N ARG A 162 -9.89 -0.90 11.94
CA ARG A 162 -10.31 0.36 11.33
C ARG A 162 -9.72 1.50 12.14
N SER A 163 -8.84 2.29 11.52
CA SER A 163 -8.22 3.47 12.12
C SER A 163 -8.42 4.72 11.25
N GLY A 164 -9.36 4.65 10.31
CA GLY A 164 -9.72 5.71 9.40
C GLY A 164 -11.14 6.22 9.61
N ASP A 165 -11.52 7.18 8.76
CA ASP A 165 -12.84 7.79 8.78
C ASP A 165 -13.76 7.14 7.74
N CYS A 166 -15.06 7.10 8.05
CA CYS A 166 -16.12 6.64 7.15
C CYS A 166 -15.90 5.20 6.62
N ASP A 167 -15.78 5.02 5.31
CA ASP A 167 -15.69 3.74 4.60
C ASP A 167 -14.25 3.28 4.36
N ILE A 168 -13.24 4.13 4.55
CA ILE A 168 -11.82 3.78 4.37
C ILE A 168 -11.10 3.52 5.70
N PRO A 169 -10.19 2.53 5.75
CA PRO A 169 -9.62 2.06 7.01
C PRO A 169 -8.43 2.88 7.54
N TYR A 170 -8.08 3.97 6.86
CA TYR A 170 -7.01 4.93 7.20
C TYR A 170 -7.49 6.38 6.95
N ASN A 171 -6.63 7.35 7.25
CA ASN A 171 -6.95 8.78 7.15
C ASN A 171 -7.60 9.18 5.80
N LEU A 172 -8.72 9.90 5.86
CA LEU A 172 -9.52 10.19 4.67
C LEU A 172 -8.80 11.00 3.59
N MET A 173 -7.82 11.82 4.00
CA MET A 173 -7.04 12.67 3.10
C MET A 173 -6.11 11.86 2.18
N ALA A 174 -5.84 10.60 2.51
CA ALA A 174 -5.06 9.68 1.68
C ALA A 174 -5.94 8.79 0.77
N GLY A 175 -7.26 8.94 0.82
CA GLY A 175 -8.24 8.13 0.08
C GLY A 175 -8.69 8.71 -1.28
N TYR A 176 -9.60 8.00 -1.96
CA TYR A 176 -10.37 8.42 -3.16
C TYR A 176 -9.58 8.95 -4.34
N ASN A 177 -8.57 8.19 -4.67
CA ASN A 177 -7.41 8.70 -5.30
C ASN A 177 -7.33 8.02 -6.68
N PRO A 178 -7.25 8.75 -7.80
CA PRO A 178 -7.43 8.15 -9.12
C PRO A 178 -6.36 7.10 -9.40
N ARG A 179 -6.71 6.11 -10.23
CA ARG A 179 -5.80 5.01 -10.63
C ARG A 179 -5.14 4.31 -9.43
N THR A 180 -5.86 4.26 -8.31
CA THR A 180 -5.43 3.62 -7.06
C THR A 180 -6.37 2.47 -6.73
N GLU A 181 -5.84 1.27 -6.51
CA GLU A 181 -6.60 0.14 -5.97
C GLU A 181 -6.28 -0.06 -4.49
N LEU A 182 -7.32 -0.31 -3.69
CA LEU A 182 -7.19 -0.61 -2.27
C LEU A 182 -7.35 -2.12 -2.03
N VAL A 183 -6.36 -2.71 -1.37
CA VAL A 183 -6.33 -4.13 -0.99
C VAL A 183 -6.32 -4.23 0.53
N ILE A 184 -7.41 -4.73 1.10
CA ILE A 184 -7.54 -4.97 2.54
C ILE A 184 -7.47 -6.47 2.78
N ILE A 185 -6.51 -6.90 3.58
CA ILE A 185 -6.24 -8.31 3.89
C ILE A 185 -6.30 -8.48 5.40
N HIS A 186 -6.98 -9.52 5.87
CA HIS A 186 -7.02 -9.82 7.29
C HIS A 186 -5.86 -10.74 7.67
N SER A 187 -4.71 -10.18 8.10
CA SER A 187 -3.49 -10.96 8.38
C SER A 187 -3.69 -12.14 9.35
N MET A 188 -4.50 -11.99 10.39
CA MET A 188 -4.79 -13.09 11.31
C MET A 188 -5.55 -14.26 10.65
N TYR A 189 -6.41 -13.97 9.67
CA TYR A 189 -7.09 -15.01 8.91
C TYR A 189 -6.11 -15.73 7.98
N GLU A 190 -5.26 -14.98 7.27
CA GLU A 190 -4.21 -15.55 6.43
C GLU A 190 -3.24 -16.42 7.24
N LEU A 191 -2.89 -16.00 8.47
CA LEU A 191 -2.07 -16.78 9.38
C LEU A 191 -2.69 -18.13 9.73
N LYS A 192 -3.96 -18.15 10.16
CA LYS A 192 -4.66 -19.39 10.51
C LYS A 192 -4.77 -20.32 9.31
N LYS A 193 -5.16 -19.77 8.17
CA LYS A 193 -5.27 -20.51 6.91
C LYS A 193 -3.93 -21.12 6.48
N ALA A 194 -2.82 -20.40 6.66
CA ALA A 194 -1.49 -20.91 6.38
C ALA A 194 -1.07 -21.99 7.38
N ASP A 195 -1.32 -21.80 8.68
CA ASP A 195 -1.00 -22.76 9.74
C ASP A 195 -1.71 -24.11 9.56
N GLU A 196 -2.97 -24.10 9.12
CA GLU A 196 -3.75 -25.30 8.80
C GLU A 196 -3.18 -26.12 7.63
N GLN A 197 -2.44 -25.49 6.72
CA GLN A 197 -1.83 -26.15 5.55
C GLN A 197 -0.45 -26.74 5.83
N VAL A 198 0.11 -26.51 7.03
CA VAL A 198 1.45 -26.93 7.39
C VAL A 198 1.41 -28.16 8.28
N ASP A 199 2.27 -29.13 7.97
CA ASP A 199 2.41 -30.37 8.73
C ASP A 199 2.84 -30.08 10.19
N ASN A 200 2.11 -30.66 11.13
CA ASN A 200 2.34 -30.54 12.56
C ASN A 200 3.60 -31.29 13.03
N ASN A 201 4.15 -32.18 12.21
CA ASN A 201 5.36 -32.94 12.53
C ASN A 201 6.67 -32.20 12.21
N LEU A 202 6.59 -31.04 11.54
CA LEU A 202 7.78 -30.23 11.26
C LEU A 202 8.36 -29.63 12.55
N SER A 203 9.65 -29.33 12.52
CA SER A 203 10.26 -28.50 13.56
C SER A 203 9.54 -27.15 13.64
N MET A 204 9.49 -26.53 14.83
CA MET A 204 8.86 -25.21 14.98
C MET A 204 9.43 -24.17 14.01
N LEU A 205 10.74 -24.23 13.76
CA LEU A 205 11.41 -23.31 12.83
C LEU A 205 10.93 -23.52 11.39
N ASP A 206 10.88 -24.76 10.92
CA ASP A 206 10.46 -25.07 9.54
C ASP A 206 8.98 -24.83 9.33
N ARG A 207 8.17 -25.12 10.37
CA ARG A 207 6.75 -24.77 10.40
C ARG A 207 6.57 -23.26 10.23
N ASN A 208 7.23 -22.45 11.07
CA ASN A 208 7.11 -20.99 11.02
C ASN A 208 7.57 -20.41 9.68
N LYS A 209 8.67 -20.91 9.11
CA LYS A 209 9.13 -20.51 7.77
C LYS A 209 8.07 -20.79 6.71
N LYS A 210 7.50 -21.99 6.71
CA LYS A 210 6.49 -22.39 5.72
C LYS A 210 5.20 -21.57 5.85
N ILE A 211 4.76 -21.28 7.07
CA ILE A 211 3.61 -20.40 7.33
C ILE A 211 3.86 -19.01 6.78
N GLN A 212 5.02 -18.41 7.08
CA GLN A 212 5.35 -17.06 6.59
C GLN A 212 5.40 -16.99 5.05
N LEU A 213 5.96 -18.02 4.40
CA LEU A 213 5.98 -18.09 2.94
C LEU A 213 4.57 -18.20 2.35
N LEU A 214 3.70 -19.06 2.90
CA LEU A 214 2.32 -19.20 2.45
C LEU A 214 1.51 -17.91 2.63
N MET A 215 1.69 -17.23 3.77
CA MET A 215 1.07 -15.93 4.01
C MET A 215 1.56 -14.88 3.01
N ALA A 216 2.87 -14.79 2.81
CA ALA A 216 3.48 -13.84 1.88
C ALA A 216 3.00 -14.08 0.45
N ASP A 217 2.93 -15.33 -0.02
CA ASP A 217 2.43 -15.68 -1.34
C ASP A 217 0.93 -15.35 -1.50
N SER A 218 0.12 -15.56 -0.46
CA SER A 218 -1.30 -15.21 -0.45
C SER A 218 -1.53 -13.70 -0.56
N VAL A 219 -0.79 -12.92 0.23
CA VAL A 219 -0.83 -11.44 0.20
C VAL A 219 -0.30 -10.93 -1.15
N ALA A 220 0.83 -11.46 -1.60
CA ALA A 220 1.44 -11.10 -2.89
C ALA A 220 0.52 -11.40 -4.08
N SER A 221 -0.25 -12.49 -4.04
CA SER A 221 -1.25 -12.82 -5.06
C SER A 221 -2.31 -11.73 -5.18
N GLN A 222 -2.84 -11.26 -4.05
CA GLN A 222 -3.86 -10.20 -4.02
C GLN A 222 -3.29 -8.85 -4.49
N ILE A 223 -2.06 -8.52 -4.07
CA ILE A 223 -1.36 -7.31 -4.54
C ILE A 223 -1.10 -7.40 -6.05
N THR A 224 -0.66 -8.55 -6.56
CA THR A 224 -0.40 -8.75 -7.99
C THR A 224 -1.66 -8.54 -8.83
N LEU A 225 -2.81 -9.04 -8.37
CA LEU A 225 -4.09 -8.79 -9.03
C LEU A 225 -4.46 -7.29 -9.04
N ALA A 226 -4.21 -6.58 -7.95
CA ALA A 226 -4.43 -5.13 -7.90
C ALA A 226 -3.47 -4.36 -8.80
N LEU A 227 -2.19 -4.76 -8.86
CA LEU A 227 -1.22 -4.23 -9.80
C LEU A 227 -1.66 -4.46 -11.25
N ASP A 228 -2.15 -5.65 -11.59
CA ASP A 228 -2.69 -5.96 -12.92
C ASP A 228 -3.85 -5.02 -13.31
N LYS A 229 -4.75 -4.72 -12.36
CA LYS A 229 -5.85 -3.76 -12.58
C LYS A 229 -5.34 -2.35 -12.84
N VAL A 230 -4.45 -1.82 -11.99
CA VAL A 230 -3.99 -0.44 -12.16
C VAL A 230 -3.02 -0.29 -13.33
N ALA A 231 -2.31 -1.36 -13.71
CA ALA A 231 -1.38 -1.40 -14.83
C ALA A 231 -2.03 -1.13 -16.19
N VAL A 232 -3.34 -1.39 -16.34
CA VAL A 232 -4.12 -1.09 -17.56
C VAL A 232 -4.85 0.24 -17.52
N THR A 233 -4.85 0.94 -16.37
CA THR A 233 -5.50 2.24 -16.27
C THR A 233 -4.73 3.28 -17.07
N LYS A 234 -5.45 4.01 -17.92
CA LYS A 234 -4.87 5.10 -18.71
C LYS A 234 -4.53 6.28 -17.81
N SER A 235 -3.42 6.94 -18.12
CA SER A 235 -3.06 8.24 -17.56
C SER A 235 -4.22 9.23 -17.71
N ILE A 236 -4.51 9.95 -16.63
CA ILE A 236 -5.50 11.04 -16.61
C ILE A 236 -4.86 12.40 -16.92
N MET A 237 -3.53 12.49 -16.82
CA MET A 237 -2.78 13.70 -17.13
C MET A 237 -2.76 13.95 -18.66
N PRO A 238 -3.27 15.11 -19.13
CA PRO A 238 -3.25 15.47 -20.54
C PRO A 238 -1.81 15.47 -21.08
N ILE A 239 -1.64 14.95 -22.31
CA ILE A 239 -0.32 14.75 -22.92
C ILE A 239 0.38 16.11 -23.11
N GLU A 240 -0.37 17.11 -23.57
CA GLU A 240 0.06 18.48 -23.81
C GLU A 240 0.55 19.23 -22.57
N HIS A 241 0.16 18.76 -21.37
CA HIS A 241 0.54 19.38 -20.09
C HIS A 241 1.46 18.48 -19.26
N ARG A 242 1.80 17.30 -19.76
CA ARG A 242 2.51 16.30 -18.95
C ARG A 242 3.88 16.76 -18.51
N GLU A 243 4.70 17.22 -19.45
CA GLU A 243 6.07 17.66 -19.15
C GLU A 243 6.06 18.86 -18.20
N ILE A 244 5.21 19.86 -18.43
CA ILE A 244 5.16 21.07 -17.59
C ILE A 244 4.66 20.78 -16.17
N ILE A 245 3.69 19.87 -15.99
CA ILE A 245 3.21 19.45 -14.68
C ILE A 245 4.30 18.66 -13.94
N GLN A 246 4.97 17.73 -14.63
CA GLN A 246 6.06 16.94 -14.07
C GLN A 246 7.24 17.82 -13.64
N GLU A 247 7.65 18.78 -14.48
CA GLU A 247 8.68 19.77 -14.13
C GLU A 247 8.29 20.62 -12.92
N TRP A 248 7.04 21.06 -12.85
CA TRP A 248 6.53 21.80 -11.69
C TRP A 248 6.53 20.95 -10.41
N ALA A 249 6.11 19.69 -10.50
CA ALA A 249 6.08 18.75 -9.38
C ALA A 249 7.48 18.48 -8.79
N ILE A 250 8.51 18.47 -9.64
CA ILE A 250 9.91 18.33 -9.20
C ILE A 250 10.38 19.65 -8.55
N LYS A 251 10.09 20.78 -9.19
CA LYS A 251 10.51 22.11 -8.72
C LYS A 251 9.90 22.47 -7.37
N LYS A 252 8.61 22.17 -7.14
CA LYS A 252 7.92 22.52 -5.89
C LYS A 252 8.50 21.83 -4.64
N LEU A 253 9.15 20.68 -4.82
CA LEU A 253 9.79 19.91 -3.75
C LEU A 253 11.27 20.31 -3.54
N GLU A 254 11.75 21.28 -4.33
CA GLU A 254 13.13 21.74 -4.34
C GLU A 254 14.13 20.59 -4.49
N ILE A 255 13.81 19.59 -5.31
CA ILE A 255 14.69 18.43 -5.55
C ILE A 255 16.04 18.92 -6.09
N GLY A 256 17.14 18.40 -5.54
CA GLY A 256 18.48 18.79 -5.94
C GLY A 256 18.72 18.61 -7.45
N PRO A 257 19.55 19.47 -8.07
CA PRO A 257 19.66 19.55 -9.54
C PRO A 257 20.12 18.23 -10.18
N ARG A 258 20.97 17.45 -9.49
CA ARG A 258 21.37 16.10 -9.93
C ARG A 258 20.16 15.18 -10.07
N TYR A 259 19.41 14.99 -9.00
CA TYR A 259 18.23 14.12 -8.97
C TYR A 259 17.14 14.63 -9.91
N ALA A 260 16.91 15.95 -9.96
CA ALA A 260 15.93 16.55 -10.86
C ALA A 260 16.22 16.22 -12.34
N ALA A 261 17.48 16.29 -12.76
CA ALA A 261 17.89 15.94 -14.12
C ALA A 261 17.67 14.44 -14.41
N GLU A 262 18.02 13.56 -13.47
CA GLU A 262 17.79 12.11 -13.59
C GLU A 262 16.30 11.76 -13.68
N ILE A 263 15.47 12.40 -12.83
CA ILE A 263 14.02 12.22 -12.84
C ILE A 263 13.44 12.65 -14.19
N LEU A 264 13.77 13.85 -14.67
CA LEU A 264 13.24 14.36 -15.94
C LEU A 264 13.63 13.48 -17.13
N ALA A 265 14.88 12.97 -17.15
CA ALA A 265 15.31 12.02 -18.18
C ALA A 265 14.48 10.74 -18.15
N SER A 266 14.25 10.17 -16.97
CA SER A 266 13.45 8.95 -16.79
C SER A 266 11.98 9.17 -17.18
N LEU A 267 11.37 10.29 -16.77
CA LEU A 267 9.99 10.62 -17.11
C LEU A 267 9.81 10.82 -18.62
N LYS A 268 10.77 11.44 -19.31
CA LYS A 268 10.75 11.57 -20.78
C LYS A 268 10.77 10.21 -21.46
N GLU A 269 11.61 9.29 -20.98
CA GLU A 269 11.64 7.92 -21.49
C GLU A 269 10.30 7.20 -21.25
N GLN A 270 9.77 7.26 -20.03
CA GLN A 270 8.47 6.66 -19.69
C GLN A 270 7.34 7.22 -20.57
N ASN A 271 7.31 8.54 -20.78
CA ASN A 271 6.32 9.20 -21.63
C ASN A 271 6.38 8.66 -23.06
N SER A 272 7.58 8.46 -23.61
CA SER A 272 7.77 7.92 -24.96
C SER A 272 7.25 6.48 -25.13
N ARG A 273 7.35 5.64 -24.08
CA ARG A 273 6.84 4.25 -24.09
C ARG A 273 5.32 4.19 -24.18
N VAL A 274 4.62 5.15 -23.57
CA VAL A 274 3.15 5.24 -23.61
C VAL A 274 2.63 5.65 -25.00
N HIS A 275 3.47 6.30 -25.81
CA HIS A 275 3.13 6.75 -27.16
C HIS A 275 3.35 5.71 -28.26
N HIS A 276 4.00 4.59 -27.95
CA HIS A 276 4.01 3.41 -28.81
C HIS A 276 2.99 2.40 -28.25
N PRO A 277 1.74 2.37 -28.74
CA PRO A 277 0.94 1.17 -28.54
C PRO A 277 1.76 0.03 -29.13
N GLN A 278 2.10 -0.97 -28.31
CA GLN A 278 2.56 -2.25 -28.83
C GLN A 278 1.38 -2.83 -29.62
N ILE A 279 1.27 -2.43 -30.88
CA ILE A 279 0.46 -3.09 -31.90
C ILE A 279 1.28 -4.30 -32.32
N LEU A 280 1.08 -5.43 -31.63
CA LEU A 280 1.38 -6.79 -32.13
C LEU A 280 0.35 -7.80 -31.58
#